data_AF-A0A373C2C1-F1
#
_entry.id   AF-A0A373C2C1-F1
#
_cell.length_a   1.000
_cell.length_b   1.000
_cell.length_c   1.000
_cell.angle_alpha   90.00
_cell.angle_beta   90.00
_cell.angle_gamma   90.00
#
_symmetry.space_group_name_H-M   'P 1'
#
loop_
_entity.id
_entity.type
_entity.pdbx_description
1 polymer ?
#
loop_
_entity_poly.entity_id
_entity_poly.type
_entity_poly.pdbx_seq_one_letter_code
_entity_poly.pdbx_strand_id
1 'polypeptide(L)'
;MIIEKLLLREGMIENLDTFSEKRNLIYSKTNTKGKSTFVRLLFYALGYPIPNMRGIKYEDIITEITFSEKGQKYTATRENNLLTLFSENSRIEFTLPSQHMSFLSFVFKYENIKVLKNLLGFMYVDQDKGWTLLNRGTVIGKIKFSIEELLAGLNGIDIDDLIEKKTTLELNRDKYLAMLNIQELSEQVYEQNGEIFISDIEKELNEKIAYCNIKLENEKNALKEINSVLLKEKQFFDYIDSMNLSVKQDDVIIPVNRTTLLNSTANYEYLRAHRSIIVTNIEKLKRERSSYDVKLCEYHAKNAQISMFSAESKDTLVNKQLANFNIDQTVVEQLLDETKSDLKHVKAEIKRTIKNQNSYISKIYKYVLEYATQLNVDDKMVAKEDFIFTSDLKSLSGAVLQKMVFAFKVAFLKVIEESMDTKLFIVLDSPKGKELDDDNMKLIENLVSAELCDNQIFFASIYDLEHEKLIEIKNRAIEGRNN
;
A
#
# COMPACT_ATOMS: atom_id res chain seq x y z
N MET A 1 2.12 10.88 21.89
CA MET A 1 0.83 10.16 21.97
C MET A 1 0.90 9.13 23.07
N ILE A 2 0.01 9.23 24.05
CA ILE A 2 -0.14 8.29 25.16
C ILE A 2 -1.58 7.79 25.17
N ILE A 3 -1.79 6.49 25.07
CA ILE A 3 -3.10 5.85 25.17
C ILE A 3 -3.41 5.62 26.64
N GLU A 4 -4.54 6.13 27.12
CA GLU A 4 -4.91 6.03 28.53
C GLU A 4 -5.83 4.86 28.82
N LYS A 5 -6.84 4.65 27.96
CA LYS A 5 -7.83 3.58 28.13
C LYS A 5 -8.44 3.14 26.82
N LEU A 6 -8.88 1.88 26.79
CA LEU A 6 -9.64 1.28 25.69
C LEU A 6 -10.88 0.60 26.24
N LEU A 7 -12.03 0.95 25.70
CA LEU A 7 -13.33 0.35 25.98
C LEU A 7 -13.81 -0.39 24.73
N LEU A 8 -14.17 -1.66 24.90
CA LEU A 8 -14.70 -2.52 23.85
C LEU A 8 -16.11 -2.97 24.26
N ARG A 9 -17.09 -2.79 23.36
CA ARG A 9 -18.47 -3.21 23.57
C ARG A 9 -18.92 -4.12 22.43
N GLU A 10 -19.39 -5.31 22.76
CA GLU A 10 -20.01 -6.26 21.82
C GLU A 10 -21.35 -6.74 22.40
N GLY A 11 -22.45 -6.24 21.84
CA GLY A 11 -23.77 -6.45 22.41
C GLY A 11 -23.86 -5.93 23.85
N MET A 12 -24.13 -6.82 24.81
CA MET A 12 -24.23 -6.48 26.25
C MET A 12 -22.89 -6.63 27.00
N ILE A 13 -21.85 -7.12 26.34
CA ILE A 13 -20.53 -7.33 26.94
C ILE A 13 -19.73 -6.04 26.80
N GLU A 14 -19.26 -5.51 27.91
CA GLU A 14 -18.38 -4.35 27.97
C GLU A 14 -17.06 -4.75 28.64
N ASN A 15 -15.97 -4.18 28.14
CA ASN A 15 -14.65 -4.43 28.66
C ASN A 15 -13.80 -3.16 28.62
N LEU A 16 -13.35 -2.69 29.78
CA LEU A 16 -12.56 -1.48 29.96
C LEU A 16 -11.14 -1.81 30.41
N ASP A 17 -10.15 -1.39 29.65
CA ASP A 17 -8.74 -1.38 30.03
C ASP A 17 -8.23 0.01 30.28
N THR A 18 -7.31 0.12 31.24
CA THR A 18 -6.46 1.28 31.46
C THR A 18 -5.02 0.89 31.21
N PHE A 19 -4.20 1.84 30.79
CA PHE A 19 -2.80 1.63 30.44
C PHE A 19 -1.89 2.53 31.28
N SER A 20 -0.68 2.05 31.57
CA SER A 20 0.42 2.91 32.04
C SER A 20 0.94 3.75 30.87
N GLU A 21 1.47 4.94 31.16
CA GLU A 21 2.15 5.80 30.19
C GLU A 21 3.45 5.17 29.64
N LYS A 22 3.99 4.15 30.30
CA LYS A 22 5.23 3.45 29.92
C LYS A 22 4.93 2.02 29.48
N ARG A 23 5.21 1.02 30.31
CA ARG A 23 5.22 -0.41 29.91
C ARG A 23 3.90 -1.10 30.22
N ASN A 24 3.27 -1.62 29.17
CA ASN A 24 2.02 -2.35 29.23
C ASN A 24 2.22 -3.77 28.69
N LEU A 25 1.82 -4.79 29.44
CA LEU A 25 1.86 -6.18 29.02
C LEU A 25 0.44 -6.72 28.80
N ILE A 26 0.15 -7.07 27.55
CA ILE A 26 -1.04 -7.82 27.15
C ILE A 26 -0.67 -9.30 27.18
N TYR A 27 -1.08 -9.98 28.25
CA TYR A 27 -0.65 -11.33 28.59
C TYR A 27 -1.73 -12.37 28.37
N SER A 28 -1.34 -13.60 28.06
CA SER A 28 -2.23 -14.76 28.13
C SER A 28 -1.42 -16.01 28.44
N LYS A 29 -1.94 -16.89 29.31
CA LYS A 29 -1.24 -18.14 29.70
C LYS A 29 -0.89 -19.07 28.54
N THR A 30 -1.70 -19.06 27.47
CA THR A 30 -1.49 -19.92 26.30
C THR A 30 -1.70 -19.16 25.01
N ASN A 31 -1.17 -19.70 23.90
CA ASN A 31 -1.40 -19.15 22.58
C ASN A 31 -2.90 -19.17 22.21
N THR A 32 -3.27 -18.32 21.25
CA THR A 32 -4.62 -18.32 20.63
C THR A 32 -5.76 -17.86 21.55
N LYS A 33 -5.47 -17.16 22.65
CA LYS A 33 -6.49 -16.56 23.53
C LYS A 33 -6.98 -15.17 23.11
N GLY A 34 -6.42 -14.59 22.05
CA GLY A 34 -6.88 -13.32 21.49
C GLY A 34 -6.00 -12.10 21.77
N LYS A 35 -4.73 -12.27 22.19
CA LYS A 35 -3.78 -11.15 22.37
C LYS A 35 -3.63 -10.29 21.11
N SER A 36 -3.31 -10.91 19.97
CA SER A 36 -3.18 -10.19 18.70
C SER A 36 -4.51 -9.59 18.25
N THR A 37 -5.65 -10.22 18.56
CA THR A 37 -6.96 -9.61 18.34
C THR A 37 -7.14 -8.34 19.17
N PHE A 38 -6.75 -8.35 20.45
CA PHE A 38 -6.82 -7.18 21.32
C PHE A 38 -5.96 -6.03 20.78
N VAL A 39 -4.70 -6.32 20.39
CA VAL A 39 -3.81 -5.35 19.73
C VAL A 39 -4.42 -4.79 18.44
N ARG A 40 -5.02 -5.66 17.63
CA ARG A 40 -5.69 -5.25 16.38
C ARG A 40 -6.92 -4.37 16.66
N LEU A 41 -7.67 -4.64 17.72
CA LEU A 41 -8.78 -3.79 18.18
C LEU A 41 -8.31 -2.44 18.72
N LEU A 42 -7.13 -2.38 19.37
CA LEU A 42 -6.50 -1.12 19.77
C LEU A 42 -6.25 -0.21 18.55
N PHE A 43 -5.63 -0.75 17.49
CA PHE A 43 -5.42 0.01 16.25
C PHE A 43 -6.73 0.32 15.50
N TYR A 44 -7.70 -0.60 15.54
CA TYR A 44 -9.03 -0.34 14.99
C TYR A 44 -9.72 0.83 15.69
N ALA A 45 -9.66 0.91 17.01
CA ALA A 45 -10.20 2.02 17.79
C ALA A 45 -9.49 3.35 17.46
N LEU A 46 -8.19 3.29 17.13
CA LEU A 46 -7.39 4.40 16.61
C LEU A 46 -7.68 4.75 15.13
N GLY A 47 -8.78 4.27 14.56
CA GLY A 47 -9.22 4.64 13.21
C GLY A 47 -8.53 3.90 12.07
N TYR A 48 -7.57 3.01 12.34
CA TYR A 48 -6.93 2.23 11.28
C TYR A 48 -7.93 1.24 10.65
N PRO A 49 -7.90 1.02 9.31
CA PRO A 49 -8.77 0.07 8.62
C PRO A 49 -8.27 -1.37 8.77
N ILE A 50 -8.29 -1.88 9.99
CA ILE A 50 -7.84 -3.23 10.34
C ILE A 50 -8.87 -4.26 9.85
N PRO A 51 -8.46 -5.34 9.15
CA PRO A 51 -9.38 -6.38 8.69
C PRO A 51 -9.90 -7.24 9.84
N ASN A 52 -11.08 -7.83 9.64
CA ASN A 52 -11.68 -8.76 10.58
C ASN A 52 -10.79 -9.98 10.86
N MET A 53 -10.87 -10.45 12.10
CA MET A 53 -10.22 -11.67 12.56
C MET A 53 -11.19 -12.85 12.49
N ARG A 54 -10.66 -14.07 12.39
CA ARG A 54 -11.50 -15.27 12.41
C ARG A 54 -12.34 -15.31 13.69
N GLY A 55 -13.67 -15.35 13.52
CA GLY A 55 -14.62 -15.44 14.63
C GLY A 55 -14.95 -14.10 15.32
N ILE A 56 -14.45 -12.97 14.80
CA ILE A 56 -14.75 -11.64 15.35
C ILE A 56 -15.03 -10.67 14.19
N LYS A 57 -16.21 -10.07 14.20
CA LYS A 57 -16.63 -9.04 13.26
C LYS A 57 -16.47 -7.69 13.92
N TYR A 58 -15.58 -6.84 13.41
CA TYR A 58 -15.33 -5.52 13.99
C TYR A 58 -16.50 -4.56 13.78
N GLU A 59 -17.38 -4.87 12.83
CA GLU A 59 -18.62 -4.13 12.58
C GLU A 59 -19.62 -4.27 13.73
N ASP A 60 -19.54 -5.36 14.51
CA ASP A 60 -20.41 -5.65 15.65
C ASP A 60 -19.84 -5.07 16.98
N ILE A 61 -18.69 -4.39 16.91
CA ILE A 61 -17.96 -3.89 18.09
C ILE A 61 -17.94 -2.36 18.07
N ILE A 62 -18.46 -1.76 19.12
CA ILE A 62 -18.29 -0.34 19.41
C ILE A 62 -17.00 -0.20 20.24
N THR A 63 -16.10 0.68 19.80
CA THR A 63 -14.86 0.98 20.53
C THR A 63 -14.87 2.42 21.01
N GLU A 64 -14.35 2.66 22.21
CA GLU A 64 -13.99 4.00 22.69
C GLU A 64 -12.54 3.94 23.17
N ILE A 65 -11.70 4.83 22.65
CA ILE A 65 -10.30 4.94 23.07
C ILE A 65 -10.01 6.37 23.50
N THR A 66 -9.39 6.51 24.66
CA THR A 66 -8.92 7.81 25.15
C THR A 66 -7.41 7.85 25.10
N PHE A 67 -6.88 8.94 24.57
CA PHE A 67 -5.46 9.17 24.43
C PHE A 67 -5.14 10.66 24.51
N SER A 68 -3.91 10.98 24.86
CA SER A 68 -3.38 12.33 24.94
C SER A 68 -2.29 12.53 23.89
N GLU A 69 -2.36 13.64 23.15
CA GLU A 69 -1.40 14.02 22.10
C GLU A 69 -1.14 15.53 22.12
N LYS A 70 0.14 15.93 22.16
CA LYS A 70 0.58 17.34 22.25
C LYS A 70 -0.17 18.13 23.35
N GLY A 71 -0.31 17.52 24.53
CA GLY A 71 -0.99 18.10 25.68
C GLY A 71 -2.53 18.16 25.57
N GLN A 72 -3.12 17.73 24.46
CA GLN A 72 -4.56 17.67 24.27
C GLN A 72 -5.07 16.25 24.53
N LYS A 73 -6.11 16.13 25.34
CA LYS A 73 -6.82 14.87 25.56
C LYS A 73 -7.92 14.68 24.51
N TYR A 74 -7.99 13.47 23.96
CA TYR A 74 -8.98 13.06 22.99
C TYR A 74 -9.69 11.79 23.45
N THR A 75 -10.97 11.67 23.08
CA THR A 75 -11.72 10.40 23.14
C THR A 75 -12.28 10.12 21.75
N ALA A 76 -11.90 9.00 21.15
CA ALA A 76 -12.40 8.57 19.86
C ALA A 76 -13.35 7.40 20.04
N THR A 77 -14.59 7.54 19.58
CA THR A 77 -15.57 6.44 19.53
C THR A 77 -15.74 5.97 18.10
N ARG A 78 -15.61 4.67 17.86
CA ARG A 78 -15.81 4.06 16.55
C ARG A 78 -16.97 3.09 16.56
N GLU A 79 -17.89 3.29 15.63
CA GLU A 79 -18.98 2.38 15.31
C GLU A 79 -18.90 2.10 13.80
N ASN A 80 -18.48 0.88 13.45
CA ASN A 80 -18.24 0.47 12.07
C ASN A 80 -17.28 1.45 11.33
N ASN A 81 -17.79 2.19 10.34
CA ASN A 81 -17.03 3.13 9.53
C ASN A 81 -17.09 4.57 10.07
N LEU A 82 -17.92 4.86 11.07
CA LEU A 82 -18.00 6.19 11.66
C LEU A 82 -17.05 6.28 12.85
N LEU A 83 -16.09 7.21 12.79
CA LEU A 83 -15.21 7.56 13.90
C LEU A 83 -15.56 8.98 14.38
N THR A 84 -16.02 9.09 15.62
CA THR A 84 -16.31 10.38 16.26
C THR A 84 -15.21 10.71 17.24
N LEU A 85 -14.54 11.84 17.04
CA LEU A 85 -13.49 12.35 17.90
C LEU A 85 -14.03 13.49 18.78
N PHE A 86 -13.88 13.33 20.09
CA PHE A 86 -14.21 14.31 21.11
C PHE A 86 -12.92 14.93 21.65
N SER A 87 -12.87 16.26 21.70
CA SER A 87 -11.90 17.06 22.47
C SER A 87 -12.67 18.08 23.32
N GLU A 88 -11.99 18.81 24.21
CA GLU A 88 -12.63 19.70 25.23
C GLU A 88 -13.81 20.53 24.70
N ASN A 89 -13.75 21.04 23.47
CA ASN A 89 -14.82 21.85 22.87
C ASN A 89 -15.21 21.42 21.44
N SER A 90 -14.76 20.28 20.95
CA SER A 90 -15.02 19.87 19.56
C SER A 90 -15.50 18.43 19.47
N ARG A 91 -16.52 18.22 18.65
CA ARG A 91 -16.91 16.92 18.13
C ARG A 91 -16.69 16.93 16.62
N ILE A 92 -15.87 16.01 16.14
CA ILE A 92 -15.55 15.88 14.71
C ILE A 92 -15.81 14.44 14.29
N GLU A 93 -16.45 14.26 13.15
CA GLU A 93 -16.78 12.95 12.60
C GLU A 93 -15.93 12.67 11.36
N PHE A 94 -15.43 11.44 11.26
CA PHE A 94 -14.64 10.94 10.15
C PHE A 94 -15.28 9.65 9.62
N THR A 95 -15.45 9.56 8.31
CA THR A 95 -15.89 8.36 7.59
C THR A 95 -14.66 7.55 7.18
N LEU A 96 -14.51 6.35 7.72
CA LEU A 96 -13.42 5.43 7.42
C LEU A 96 -13.80 4.47 6.28
N PRO A 97 -12.83 4.02 5.46
CA PRO A 97 -11.42 4.37 5.48
C PRO A 97 -11.07 5.70 4.76
N SER A 98 -12.04 6.35 4.10
CA SER A 98 -11.78 7.47 3.19
C SER A 98 -11.17 8.71 3.87
N GLN A 99 -11.54 8.99 5.11
CA GLN A 99 -11.05 10.13 5.91
C GLN A 99 -10.01 9.73 6.97
N HIS A 100 -9.43 8.54 6.87
CA HIS A 100 -8.41 8.07 7.83
C HIS A 100 -7.19 9.01 7.92
N MET A 101 -6.67 9.48 6.77
CA MET A 101 -5.53 10.42 6.76
C MET A 101 -5.91 11.78 7.36
N SER A 102 -7.14 12.24 7.14
CA SER A 102 -7.66 13.49 7.76
C SER A 102 -7.73 13.35 9.28
N PHE A 103 -8.17 12.20 9.79
CA PHE A 103 -8.17 11.89 11.22
C PHE A 103 -6.76 11.92 11.81
N LEU A 104 -5.80 11.20 11.20
CA LEU A 104 -4.42 11.17 11.69
C LEU A 104 -3.77 12.57 11.63
N SER A 105 -3.98 13.32 10.55
CA SER A 105 -3.47 14.68 10.40
C SER A 105 -4.00 15.60 11.50
N PHE A 106 -5.30 15.51 11.80
CA PHE A 106 -5.91 16.30 12.87
C PHE A 106 -5.34 15.96 14.25
N VAL A 107 -5.25 14.67 14.59
CA VAL A 107 -4.75 14.22 15.91
C VAL A 107 -3.29 14.60 16.12
N PHE A 108 -2.42 14.30 15.16
CA PHE A 108 -0.99 14.56 15.27
C PHE A 108 -0.59 16.01 14.98
N LYS A 109 -1.52 16.83 14.47
CA LYS A 109 -1.27 18.17 13.94
C LYS A 109 -0.11 18.13 12.94
N TYR A 110 -0.21 17.23 11.96
CA TYR A 110 0.85 16.93 11.01
C TYR A 110 0.29 16.66 9.61
N GLU A 111 0.72 17.43 8.61
CA GLU A 111 0.02 17.46 7.31
C GLU A 111 0.60 16.50 6.27
N ASN A 112 1.84 16.03 6.43
CA ASN A 112 2.49 15.23 5.40
C ASN A 112 1.93 13.79 5.37
N ILE A 113 1.03 13.55 4.41
CA ILE A 113 0.31 12.29 4.23
C ILE A 113 1.27 11.10 4.02
N LYS A 114 2.40 11.31 3.33
CA LYS A 114 3.39 10.25 3.09
C LYS A 114 3.97 9.74 4.42
N VAL A 115 4.22 10.61 5.39
CA VAL A 115 4.66 10.19 6.73
C VAL A 115 3.52 9.50 7.48
N LEU A 116 2.34 10.11 7.54
CA LEU A 116 1.18 9.57 8.27
C LEU A 116 0.80 8.15 7.82
N LYS A 117 0.79 7.91 6.51
CA LYS A 117 0.49 6.61 5.90
C LYS A 117 1.48 5.52 6.32
N ASN A 118 2.71 5.90 6.66
CA ASN A 118 3.79 4.97 7.02
C ASN A 118 3.92 4.70 8.52
N LEU A 119 3.24 5.47 9.39
CA LEU A 119 3.40 5.38 10.85
C LEU A 119 3.20 3.98 11.42
N LEU A 120 2.14 3.29 10.99
CA LEU A 120 1.83 1.95 11.51
C LEU A 120 2.96 0.95 11.27
N GLY A 121 3.75 1.12 10.19
CA GLY A 121 4.90 0.26 9.90
C GLY A 121 6.03 0.34 10.93
N PHE A 122 6.07 1.41 11.73
CA PHE A 122 7.08 1.66 12.76
C PHE A 122 6.49 1.59 14.17
N MET A 123 5.18 1.82 14.33
CA MET A 123 4.47 1.69 15.61
C MET A 123 4.03 0.26 15.91
N TYR A 124 3.92 -0.63 14.91
CA TYR A 124 3.45 -2.00 15.11
C TYR A 124 4.41 -3.04 14.52
N VAL A 125 4.83 -3.97 15.37
CA VAL A 125 5.55 -5.19 14.97
C VAL A 125 4.61 -6.38 15.14
N ASP A 126 3.93 -6.76 14.06
CA ASP A 126 3.01 -7.90 14.01
C ASP A 126 3.74 -9.24 14.21
N GLN A 127 3.06 -10.19 14.88
CA GLN A 127 3.60 -11.52 15.22
C GLN A 127 4.04 -12.32 13.99
N ASP A 128 3.34 -12.21 12.85
CA ASP A 128 3.59 -13.08 11.70
C ASP A 128 4.75 -12.55 10.85
N LYS A 129 4.57 -11.38 10.25
CA LYS A 129 5.53 -10.82 9.30
C LYS A 129 6.30 -9.63 9.85
N GLY A 130 5.82 -8.97 10.91
CA GLY A 130 6.37 -7.72 11.41
C GLY A 130 7.88 -7.77 11.68
N TRP A 131 8.36 -8.88 12.24
CA TRP A 131 9.78 -9.15 12.55
C TRP A 131 10.67 -9.42 11.34
N THR A 132 10.11 -9.43 10.13
CA THR A 132 10.82 -9.63 8.85
C THR A 132 10.70 -8.42 7.91
N LEU A 133 9.89 -7.42 8.28
CA LEU A 133 9.61 -6.25 7.44
C LEU A 133 10.58 -5.11 7.75
N LEU A 134 11.59 -4.95 6.91
CA LEU A 134 12.62 -3.91 7.03
C LEU A 134 12.21 -2.60 6.32
N ASN A 135 12.19 -2.63 4.98
CA ASN A 135 12.11 -1.41 4.17
C ASN A 135 10.73 -1.15 3.55
N ARG A 136 9.95 -2.20 3.36
CA ARG A 136 8.61 -2.13 2.80
C ARG A 136 7.85 -3.38 3.12
N GLY A 137 6.54 -3.30 3.08
CA GLY A 137 5.68 -4.46 3.11
C GLY A 137 4.28 -4.14 3.61
N THR A 138 3.49 -5.19 3.75
CA THR A 138 2.16 -5.11 4.35
C THR A 138 2.29 -5.30 5.85
N VAL A 139 1.98 -4.26 6.62
CA VAL A 139 1.99 -4.31 8.09
C VAL A 139 0.87 -5.21 8.57
N ILE A 140 -0.36 -4.90 8.15
CA ILE A 140 -1.56 -5.66 8.47
C ILE A 140 -2.66 -5.40 7.43
N GLY A 141 -3.33 -6.47 6.98
CA GLY A 141 -4.41 -6.36 5.99
C GLY A 141 -3.95 -5.76 4.67
N LYS A 142 -4.45 -4.55 4.36
CA LYS A 142 -4.05 -3.78 3.16
C LYS A 142 -3.13 -2.60 3.49
N ILE A 143 -2.81 -2.38 4.76
CA ILE A 143 -1.97 -1.27 5.21
C ILE A 143 -0.51 -1.61 4.90
N LYS A 144 0.09 -0.82 4.02
CA LYS A 144 1.49 -0.98 3.59
C LYS A 144 2.33 0.17 4.11
N PHE A 145 3.62 -0.08 4.25
CA PHE A 145 4.62 0.96 4.45
C PHE A 145 5.76 0.81 3.43
N SER A 146 6.48 1.91 3.20
CA SER A 146 7.66 2.05 2.36
C SER A 146 8.55 3.13 2.95
N ILE A 147 9.80 2.79 3.24
CA ILE A 147 10.80 3.77 3.69
C ILE A 147 11.04 4.84 2.63
N GLU A 148 10.87 4.53 1.34
CA GLU A 148 11.04 5.50 0.26
C GLU A 148 9.96 6.59 0.32
N GLU A 149 8.68 6.21 0.44
CA GLU A 149 7.59 7.17 0.64
C GLU A 149 7.77 7.96 1.93
N LEU A 150 8.15 7.30 3.03
CA LEU A 150 8.40 7.95 4.31
C LEU A 150 9.51 8.99 4.20
N LEU A 151 10.67 8.61 3.64
CA LEU A 151 11.83 9.49 3.49
C LEU A 151 11.53 10.66 2.56
N ALA A 152 10.78 10.45 1.47
CA ALA A 152 10.31 11.54 0.64
C ALA A 152 9.40 12.49 1.43
N GLY A 153 8.48 11.95 2.24
CA GLY A 153 7.62 12.70 3.14
C GLY A 153 8.40 13.56 4.14
N LEU A 154 9.35 12.96 4.87
CA LEU A 154 10.17 13.63 5.88
C LEU A 154 10.98 14.81 5.30
N ASN A 155 11.38 14.74 4.03
CA ASN A 155 12.15 15.80 3.36
C ASN A 155 11.30 16.73 2.48
N GLY A 156 9.98 16.54 2.45
CA GLY A 156 9.11 17.31 1.56
C GLY A 156 9.42 17.11 0.07
N ILE A 157 10.00 15.97 -0.32
CA ILE A 157 10.33 15.66 -1.70
C ILE A 157 9.08 15.15 -2.41
N ASP A 158 8.73 15.77 -3.53
CA ASP A 158 7.65 15.29 -4.38
C ASP A 158 8.16 14.15 -5.29
N ILE A 159 7.52 12.99 -5.15
CA ILE A 159 7.73 11.80 -5.98
C ILE A 159 6.39 11.18 -6.39
N ASP A 160 5.28 11.92 -6.28
CA ASP A 160 3.94 11.36 -6.44
C ASP A 160 3.73 10.81 -7.86
N ASP A 161 4.15 11.55 -8.89
CA ASP A 161 4.11 11.08 -10.29
C ASP A 161 4.93 9.81 -10.50
N LEU A 162 6.11 9.70 -9.86
CA LEU A 162 6.96 8.51 -9.96
C LEU A 162 6.35 7.30 -9.25
N ILE A 163 5.67 7.53 -8.11
CA ILE A 163 4.96 6.48 -7.36
C ILE A 163 3.72 6.01 -8.13
N GLU A 164 2.98 6.94 -8.75
CA GLU A 164 1.84 6.61 -9.62
C GLU A 164 2.31 5.78 -10.82
N LYS A 165 3.33 6.26 -11.54
CA LYS A 165 3.94 5.53 -12.67
C LYS A 165 4.41 4.14 -12.26
N LYS A 166 5.11 4.01 -11.12
CA LYS A 166 5.52 2.71 -10.56
C LYS A 166 4.32 1.81 -10.32
N THR A 167 3.25 2.33 -9.72
CA THR A 167 2.05 1.54 -9.38
C THR A 167 1.35 1.03 -10.65
N THR A 168 1.19 1.88 -11.66
CA THR A 168 0.63 1.50 -12.96
C THR A 168 1.46 0.43 -13.66
N LEU A 169 2.79 0.57 -13.67
CA LEU A 169 3.69 -0.42 -14.23
C LEU A 169 3.67 -1.75 -13.46
N GLU A 170 3.57 -1.74 -12.12
CA GLU A 170 3.42 -2.96 -11.32
C GLU A 170 2.10 -3.68 -11.63
N LEU A 171 1.00 -2.94 -11.79
CA LEU A 171 -0.29 -3.49 -12.22
C LEU A 171 -0.23 -4.11 -13.63
N ASN A 172 0.40 -3.41 -14.58
CA ASN A 172 0.58 -3.91 -15.94
C ASN A 172 1.43 -5.19 -15.97
N ARG A 173 2.54 -5.22 -15.22
CA ARG A 173 3.37 -6.42 -15.07
C ARG A 173 2.55 -7.60 -14.57
N ASP A 174 1.76 -7.40 -13.50
CA ASP A 174 0.95 -8.46 -12.91
C ASP A 174 -0.17 -8.90 -13.87
N LYS A 175 -0.75 -7.97 -14.65
CA LYS A 175 -1.69 -8.26 -15.74
C LYS A 175 -1.06 -9.15 -16.82
N TYR A 176 0.14 -8.80 -17.30
CA TYR A 176 0.83 -9.58 -18.34
C TYR A 176 1.27 -10.96 -17.85
N LEU A 177 1.76 -11.07 -16.61
CA LEU A 177 2.06 -12.38 -16.00
C LEU A 177 0.81 -13.26 -15.88
N ALA A 178 -0.32 -12.68 -15.46
CA ALA A 178 -1.58 -13.42 -15.40
C ALA A 178 -2.03 -13.89 -16.79
N MET A 179 -1.86 -13.05 -17.82
CA MET A 179 -2.17 -13.43 -19.20
C MET A 179 -1.33 -14.61 -19.69
N LEU A 180 -0.01 -14.61 -19.44
CA LEU A 180 0.87 -15.73 -19.79
C LEU A 180 0.48 -17.02 -19.05
N ASN A 181 0.17 -16.94 -17.75
CA ASN A 181 -0.29 -18.10 -17.01
C ASN A 181 -1.61 -18.67 -17.58
N ILE A 182 -2.56 -17.81 -17.96
CA ILE A 182 -3.83 -18.26 -18.57
C ILE A 182 -3.58 -18.90 -19.93
N GLN A 183 -2.61 -18.41 -20.71
CA GLN A 183 -2.20 -19.03 -21.97
C GLN A 183 -1.64 -20.44 -21.76
N GLU A 184 -0.74 -20.65 -20.79
CA GLU A 184 -0.23 -21.99 -20.46
C GLU A 184 -1.36 -22.95 -20.05
N LEU A 185 -2.34 -22.45 -19.28
CA LEU A 185 -3.55 -23.21 -18.93
C LEU A 185 -4.42 -23.53 -20.15
N SER A 186 -4.55 -22.60 -21.10
CA SER A 186 -5.27 -22.81 -22.36
C SER A 186 -4.63 -23.92 -23.20
N GLU A 187 -3.31 -23.90 -23.33
CA GLU A 187 -2.54 -24.93 -24.06
C GLU A 187 -2.72 -26.32 -23.42
N GLN A 188 -2.65 -26.41 -22.08
CA GLN A 188 -2.90 -27.68 -21.37
C GLN A 188 -4.32 -28.20 -21.61
N VAL A 189 -5.33 -27.33 -21.62
CA VAL A 189 -6.72 -27.72 -21.90
C VAL A 189 -6.88 -28.18 -23.35
N TYR A 190 -6.20 -27.53 -24.30
CA TYR A 190 -6.20 -27.91 -25.71
C TYR A 190 -5.51 -29.27 -25.92
N GLU A 191 -4.33 -29.49 -25.34
CA GLU A 191 -3.59 -30.76 -25.42
C GLU A 191 -4.37 -31.94 -24.82
N GLN A 192 -5.09 -31.73 -23.72
CA GLN A 192 -5.82 -32.79 -23.04
C GLN A 192 -7.15 -33.16 -23.72
N ASN A 193 -7.80 -32.21 -24.42
CA ASN A 193 -9.17 -32.41 -24.92
C ASN A 193 -9.26 -32.49 -26.46
N GLY A 194 -8.22 -32.10 -27.21
CA GLY A 194 -8.13 -32.22 -28.67
C GLY A 194 -9.23 -31.49 -29.47
N GLU A 195 -9.27 -31.75 -30.79
CA GLU A 195 -10.20 -31.18 -31.80
C GLU A 195 -11.71 -31.34 -31.51
N ILE A 196 -12.09 -31.97 -30.39
CA ILE A 196 -13.49 -32.23 -30.01
C ILE A 196 -14.26 -30.92 -29.74
N PHE A 197 -13.59 -29.77 -29.58
CA PHE A 197 -14.25 -28.54 -29.14
C PHE A 197 -14.08 -27.28 -30.01
N ILE A 198 -13.02 -27.10 -30.80
CA ILE A 198 -12.75 -25.84 -31.56
C ILE A 198 -11.94 -26.16 -32.83
N SER A 199 -12.24 -25.55 -33.98
CA SER A 199 -11.39 -25.66 -35.19
C SER A 199 -10.32 -24.57 -35.26
N ASP A 200 -9.23 -24.82 -35.97
CA ASP A 200 -8.14 -23.86 -36.20
C ASP A 200 -8.62 -22.50 -36.75
N ILE A 201 -9.74 -22.46 -37.47
CA ILE A 201 -10.32 -21.23 -38.03
C ILE A 201 -11.01 -20.39 -36.96
N GLU A 202 -11.74 -21.02 -36.04
CA GLU A 202 -12.38 -20.34 -34.90
C GLU A 202 -11.31 -19.78 -33.95
N LYS A 203 -10.24 -20.55 -33.75
CA LYS A 203 -9.05 -20.17 -32.99
C LYS A 203 -8.39 -18.90 -33.57
N GLU A 204 -8.06 -18.90 -34.87
CA GLU A 204 -7.40 -17.77 -35.54
C GLU A 204 -8.25 -16.47 -35.50
N LEU A 205 -9.57 -16.58 -35.62
CA LEU A 205 -10.47 -15.41 -35.60
C LEU A 205 -10.60 -14.82 -34.20
N ASN A 206 -10.72 -15.67 -33.18
CA ASN A 206 -10.78 -15.23 -31.78
C ASN A 206 -9.48 -14.54 -31.32
N GLU A 207 -8.31 -15.03 -31.76
CA GLU A 207 -7.01 -14.36 -31.54
C GLU A 207 -7.01 -12.91 -32.04
N LYS A 208 -7.45 -12.71 -33.29
CA LYS A 208 -7.45 -11.38 -33.91
C LYS A 208 -8.44 -10.44 -33.25
N ILE A 209 -9.57 -10.95 -32.75
CA ILE A 209 -10.55 -10.18 -31.96
C ILE A 209 -9.95 -9.79 -30.61
N ALA A 210 -9.32 -10.73 -29.89
CA ALA A 210 -8.67 -10.49 -28.61
C ALA A 210 -7.56 -9.43 -28.74
N TYR A 211 -6.72 -9.55 -29.77
CA TYR A 211 -5.68 -8.56 -30.11
C TYR A 211 -6.27 -7.16 -30.32
N CYS A 212 -7.34 -7.05 -31.11
CA CYS A 212 -8.00 -5.77 -31.33
C CYS A 212 -8.55 -5.19 -30.02
N ASN A 213 -9.11 -6.01 -29.13
CA ASN A 213 -9.64 -5.57 -27.84
C ASN A 213 -8.55 -5.01 -26.91
N ILE A 214 -7.40 -5.68 -26.83
CA ILE A 214 -6.26 -5.22 -26.02
C ILE A 214 -5.76 -3.86 -26.53
N LYS A 215 -5.53 -3.75 -27.85
CA LYS A 215 -5.10 -2.48 -28.44
C LYS A 215 -6.13 -1.37 -28.27
N LEU A 216 -7.42 -1.69 -28.40
CA LEU A 216 -8.49 -0.73 -28.16
C LEU A 216 -8.50 -0.23 -26.71
N GLU A 217 -8.20 -1.09 -25.74
CA GLU A 217 -8.11 -0.68 -24.33
C GLU A 217 -6.93 0.28 -24.11
N ASN A 218 -5.75 -0.04 -24.64
CA ASN A 218 -4.56 0.80 -24.54
C ASN A 218 -4.77 2.17 -25.18
N GLU A 219 -5.29 2.22 -26.40
CA GLU A 219 -5.56 3.47 -27.11
C GLU A 219 -6.66 4.29 -26.41
N LYS A 220 -7.67 3.64 -25.80
CA LYS A 220 -8.68 4.35 -24.99
C LYS A 220 -8.08 4.98 -23.73
N ASN A 221 -7.10 4.34 -23.09
CA ASN A 221 -6.41 4.90 -21.93
C ASN A 221 -5.52 6.07 -22.35
N ALA A 222 -4.75 5.92 -23.43
CA ALA A 222 -3.99 7.04 -24.02
C ALA A 222 -4.91 8.22 -24.41
N LEU A 223 -6.11 7.94 -24.92
CA LEU A 223 -7.11 8.96 -25.22
C LEU A 223 -7.61 9.68 -23.94
N LYS A 224 -7.80 8.96 -22.84
CA LYS A 224 -8.18 9.59 -21.54
C LYS A 224 -7.06 10.50 -21.04
N GLU A 225 -5.81 10.04 -21.10
CA GLU A 225 -4.64 10.81 -20.67
C GLU A 225 -4.50 12.10 -21.49
N ILE A 226 -4.49 12.01 -22.82
CA ILE A 226 -4.33 13.20 -23.67
C ILE A 226 -5.49 14.19 -23.50
N ASN A 227 -6.73 13.71 -23.29
CA ASN A 227 -7.87 14.58 -22.97
C ASN A 227 -7.69 15.30 -21.62
N SER A 228 -7.11 14.62 -20.62
CA SER A 228 -6.83 15.23 -19.32
C SER A 228 -5.76 16.33 -19.42
N VAL A 229 -4.73 16.10 -20.25
CA VAL A 229 -3.67 17.09 -20.51
C VAL A 229 -4.25 18.30 -21.24
N LEU A 230 -5.06 18.07 -22.28
CA LEU A 230 -5.75 19.15 -22.99
C LEU A 230 -6.68 19.96 -22.07
N LEU A 231 -7.34 19.31 -21.11
CA LEU A 231 -8.19 20.00 -20.14
C LEU A 231 -7.35 20.87 -19.18
N LYS A 232 -6.26 20.33 -18.64
CA LYS A 232 -5.33 21.07 -17.77
C LYS A 232 -4.71 22.27 -18.50
N GLU A 233 -4.32 22.08 -19.76
CA GLU A 233 -3.78 23.14 -20.60
C GLU A 233 -4.78 24.27 -20.79
N LYS A 234 -6.04 23.93 -21.08
CA LYS A 234 -7.11 24.93 -21.17
C LYS A 234 -7.29 25.68 -19.86
N GLN A 235 -7.40 24.96 -18.73
CA GLN A 235 -7.56 25.56 -17.40
C GLN A 235 -6.40 26.48 -17.04
N PHE A 236 -5.18 26.12 -17.41
CA PHE A 236 -3.99 26.94 -17.19
C PHE A 236 -4.09 28.29 -17.93
N PHE A 237 -4.48 28.29 -19.20
CA PHE A 237 -4.65 29.55 -19.95
C PHE A 237 -5.88 30.35 -19.51
N ASP A 238 -7.00 29.69 -19.20
CA ASP A 238 -8.18 30.35 -18.61
C ASP A 238 -7.79 31.08 -17.30
N TYR A 239 -6.93 30.45 -16.48
CA TYR A 239 -6.42 31.06 -15.25
C TYR A 239 -5.48 32.24 -15.51
N ILE A 240 -4.51 32.10 -16.43
CA ILE A 240 -3.61 33.19 -16.82
C ILE A 240 -4.40 34.41 -17.32
N ASP A 241 -5.37 34.17 -18.21
CA ASP A 241 -6.21 35.22 -18.77
C ASP A 241 -7.03 35.91 -17.66
N SER A 242 -7.52 35.15 -16.67
CA SER A 242 -8.26 35.70 -15.52
C SER A 242 -7.43 36.62 -14.61
N MET A 243 -6.11 36.41 -14.56
CA MET A 243 -5.19 37.18 -13.71
C MET A 243 -4.74 38.50 -14.34
N ASN A 244 -5.00 38.69 -15.65
CA ASN A 244 -4.64 39.90 -16.40
C ASN A 244 -3.18 40.35 -16.17
N LEU A 245 -2.26 39.39 -16.21
CA LEU A 245 -0.85 39.62 -15.92
C LEU A 245 -0.15 40.32 -17.09
N SER A 246 0.89 41.10 -16.79
CA SER A 246 1.75 41.73 -17.79
C SER A 246 3.19 41.82 -17.29
N VAL A 247 4.15 41.67 -18.20
CA VAL A 247 5.58 41.87 -17.94
C VAL A 247 5.97 43.25 -18.43
N LYS A 248 6.58 44.05 -17.56
CA LYS A 248 7.19 45.33 -17.93
C LYS A 248 8.70 45.14 -18.07
N GLN A 249 9.22 45.44 -19.26
CA GLN A 249 10.66 45.56 -19.53
C GLN A 249 10.89 46.93 -20.16
N ASP A 250 11.65 47.78 -19.46
CA ASP A 250 11.80 49.20 -19.80
C ASP A 250 10.43 49.89 -19.95
N ASP A 251 10.15 50.48 -21.12
CA ASP A 251 8.87 51.12 -21.45
C ASP A 251 7.89 50.18 -22.19
N VAL A 252 8.26 48.91 -22.41
CA VAL A 252 7.41 47.93 -23.08
C VAL A 252 6.61 47.12 -22.06
N ILE A 253 5.30 47.05 -22.26
CA ILE A 253 4.39 46.20 -21.49
C ILE A 253 3.91 45.07 -22.40
N ILE A 254 4.23 43.83 -22.04
CA ILE A 254 3.82 42.63 -22.77
C ILE A 254 2.78 41.90 -21.93
N PRO A 255 1.53 41.73 -22.39
CA PRO A 255 0.53 40.96 -21.66
C PRO A 255 0.97 39.50 -21.60
N VAL A 256 0.72 38.81 -20.48
CA VAL A 256 0.98 37.37 -20.37
C VAL A 256 -0.29 36.63 -20.74
N ASN A 257 -0.33 36.06 -21.93
CA ASN A 257 -1.45 35.29 -22.44
C ASN A 257 -0.96 34.26 -23.47
N ARG A 258 -1.90 33.51 -24.07
CA ARG A 258 -1.55 32.47 -25.04
C ARG A 258 -0.75 32.98 -26.24
N THR A 259 -0.99 34.19 -26.74
CA THR A 259 -0.32 34.68 -27.96
C THR A 259 1.08 35.24 -27.70
N THR A 260 1.40 35.60 -26.46
CA THR A 260 2.70 36.15 -26.07
C THR A 260 3.63 35.13 -25.43
N LEU A 261 3.10 34.01 -24.92
CA LEU A 261 3.89 32.91 -24.38
C LEU A 261 4.48 32.05 -25.50
N LEU A 262 5.81 31.97 -25.55
CA LEU A 262 6.52 31.16 -26.54
C LEU A 262 6.11 29.68 -26.45
N ASN A 263 6.04 29.02 -27.61
CA ASN A 263 5.69 27.61 -27.79
C ASN A 263 4.27 27.20 -27.37
N SER A 264 3.43 28.11 -26.88
CA SER A 264 2.05 27.80 -26.46
C SER A 264 1.23 27.15 -27.59
N THR A 265 1.21 27.77 -28.77
CA THR A 265 0.45 27.32 -29.94
C THR A 265 1.03 26.02 -30.50
N ALA A 266 2.36 25.93 -30.60
CA ALA A 266 3.04 24.73 -31.09
C ALA A 266 2.76 23.51 -30.19
N ASN A 267 2.81 23.70 -28.87
CA ASN A 267 2.50 22.64 -27.90
C ASN A 267 1.03 22.23 -27.97
N TYR A 268 0.10 23.19 -28.09
CA TYR A 268 -1.32 22.88 -28.22
C TYR A 268 -1.64 22.09 -29.50
N GLU A 269 -1.10 22.52 -30.65
CA GLU A 269 -1.28 21.82 -31.92
C GLU A 269 -0.64 20.42 -31.90
N TYR A 270 0.51 20.26 -31.23
CA TYR A 270 1.10 18.94 -30.99
C TYR A 270 0.16 18.01 -30.21
N LEU A 271 -0.40 18.48 -29.08
CA LEU A 271 -1.34 17.69 -28.26
C LEU A 271 -2.60 17.32 -29.06
N ARG A 272 -3.11 18.26 -29.86
CA ARG A 272 -4.27 18.03 -30.74
C ARG A 272 -3.97 17.00 -31.83
N ALA A 273 -2.81 17.10 -32.48
CA ALA A 273 -2.36 16.15 -33.50
C ALA A 273 -2.19 14.74 -32.89
N HIS A 274 -1.57 14.65 -31.70
CA HIS A 274 -1.39 13.38 -30.98
C HIS A 274 -2.73 12.73 -30.63
N ARG A 275 -3.69 13.52 -30.12
CA ARG A 275 -5.07 13.04 -29.88
C ARG A 275 -5.73 12.53 -31.16
N SER A 276 -5.57 13.22 -32.29
CA SER A 276 -6.14 12.78 -33.57
C SER A 276 -5.59 11.43 -34.03
N ILE A 277 -4.27 11.19 -33.86
CA ILE A 277 -3.64 9.90 -34.19
C ILE A 277 -4.26 8.77 -33.37
N ILE A 278 -4.38 8.95 -32.04
CA ILE A 278 -5.00 7.98 -31.13
C ILE A 278 -6.44 7.66 -31.57
N VAL A 279 -7.25 8.69 -31.87
CA VAL A 279 -8.63 8.50 -32.34
C VAL A 279 -8.67 7.69 -33.64
N THR A 280 -7.80 8.00 -34.60
CA THR A 280 -7.72 7.25 -35.86
C THR A 280 -7.33 5.79 -35.63
N ASN A 281 -6.41 5.51 -34.72
CA ASN A 281 -6.02 4.14 -34.36
C ASN A 281 -7.20 3.37 -33.75
N ILE A 282 -7.96 3.99 -32.84
CA ILE A 282 -9.17 3.39 -32.26
C ILE A 282 -10.19 3.03 -33.36
N GLU A 283 -10.45 3.93 -34.30
CA GLU A 283 -11.39 3.66 -35.40
C GLU A 283 -10.91 2.57 -36.35
N LYS A 284 -9.60 2.50 -36.62
CA LYS A 284 -9.00 1.42 -37.41
C LYS A 284 -9.19 0.07 -36.72
N LEU A 285 -8.84 -0.02 -35.43
CA LEU A 285 -8.95 -1.25 -34.64
C LEU A 285 -10.41 -1.70 -34.47
N LYS A 286 -11.36 -0.76 -34.32
CA LYS A 286 -12.79 -1.10 -34.30
C LYS A 286 -13.24 -1.74 -35.60
N ARG A 287 -12.81 -1.20 -36.75
CA ARG A 287 -13.15 -1.76 -38.07
C ARG A 287 -12.55 -3.14 -38.28
N GLU A 288 -11.28 -3.33 -37.92
CA GLU A 288 -10.61 -4.63 -37.97
C GLU A 288 -11.34 -5.66 -37.10
N ARG A 289 -11.65 -5.31 -35.85
CA ARG A 289 -12.42 -6.17 -34.95
C ARG A 289 -13.78 -6.56 -35.53
N SER A 290 -14.56 -5.59 -36.01
CA SER A 290 -15.87 -5.87 -36.60
C SER A 290 -15.76 -6.79 -37.82
N SER A 291 -14.69 -6.68 -38.61
CA SER A 291 -14.45 -7.61 -39.71
C SER A 291 -14.20 -9.04 -39.24
N TYR A 292 -13.48 -9.23 -38.14
CA TYR A 292 -13.25 -10.56 -37.56
C TYR A 292 -14.52 -11.12 -36.90
N ASP A 293 -15.27 -10.29 -36.17
CA ASP A 293 -16.56 -10.66 -35.57
C ASP A 293 -17.53 -11.20 -36.65
N VAL A 294 -17.62 -10.52 -37.81
CA VAL A 294 -18.45 -10.98 -38.94
C VAL A 294 -17.99 -12.34 -39.48
N LYS A 295 -16.67 -12.53 -39.70
CA LYS A 295 -16.11 -13.80 -40.18
C LYS A 295 -16.37 -14.94 -39.19
N LEU A 296 -16.30 -14.65 -37.90
CA LEU A 296 -16.59 -15.61 -36.84
C LEU A 296 -18.08 -16.00 -36.87
N CYS A 297 -19.00 -15.03 -36.92
CA CYS A 297 -20.43 -15.32 -37.05
C CYS A 297 -20.75 -16.17 -38.29
N GLU A 298 -20.13 -15.88 -39.45
CA GLU A 298 -20.30 -16.69 -40.66
C GLU A 298 -19.78 -18.12 -40.51
N TYR A 299 -18.65 -18.30 -39.82
CA TYR A 299 -18.10 -19.61 -39.51
C TYR A 299 -19.04 -20.42 -38.60
N HIS A 300 -19.56 -19.82 -37.52
CA HIS A 300 -20.51 -20.48 -36.62
C HIS A 300 -21.81 -20.86 -37.35
N ALA A 301 -22.33 -19.98 -38.21
CA ALA A 301 -23.53 -20.24 -38.98
C ALA A 301 -23.37 -21.42 -39.95
N LYS A 302 -22.19 -21.59 -40.56
CA LYS A 302 -21.89 -22.73 -41.46
C LYS A 302 -21.73 -24.05 -40.71
N ASN A 303 -21.31 -24.02 -39.45
CA ASN A 303 -20.99 -25.21 -38.66
C ASN A 303 -22.04 -25.57 -37.59
N ALA A 304 -23.19 -24.89 -37.60
CA ALA A 304 -24.26 -25.05 -36.61
C ALA A 304 -24.94 -26.43 -36.58
N GLN A 305 -24.75 -27.30 -37.60
CA GLN A 305 -25.33 -28.66 -37.62
C GLN A 305 -24.70 -29.65 -36.62
N ILE A 306 -23.59 -29.30 -35.95
CA ILE A 306 -22.83 -30.24 -35.10
C ILE A 306 -23.13 -30.07 -33.59
N SER A 307 -23.75 -28.97 -33.15
CA SER A 307 -23.80 -28.59 -31.71
C SER A 307 -25.13 -28.84 -30.96
N MET A 308 -26.09 -29.56 -31.55
CA MET A 308 -27.44 -29.68 -30.96
C MET A 308 -27.58 -30.63 -29.77
N PHE A 309 -26.51 -31.28 -29.28
CA PHE A 309 -26.60 -32.25 -28.18
C PHE A 309 -25.50 -32.08 -27.14
N SER A 310 -25.77 -31.30 -26.08
CA SER A 310 -25.49 -31.65 -24.68
C SER A 310 -25.75 -30.47 -23.74
N ALA A 311 -26.36 -30.72 -22.59
CA ALA A 311 -26.39 -29.77 -21.50
C ALA A 311 -24.98 -29.72 -20.88
N GLU A 312 -24.22 -28.69 -21.20
CA GLU A 312 -22.82 -28.55 -20.77
C GLU A 312 -22.69 -28.35 -19.25
N SER A 313 -21.73 -29.05 -18.65
CA SER A 313 -21.36 -28.83 -17.25
C SER A 313 -20.59 -27.52 -17.08
N LYS A 314 -20.57 -26.95 -15.87
CA LYS A 314 -19.80 -25.73 -15.58
C LYS A 314 -18.30 -25.89 -15.87
N ASP A 315 -17.74 -27.08 -15.66
CA ASP A 315 -16.33 -27.36 -15.95
C ASP A 315 -16.08 -27.41 -17.46
N THR A 316 -17.03 -27.96 -18.22
CA THR A 316 -16.97 -27.94 -19.69
C THR A 316 -17.02 -26.52 -20.24
N LEU A 317 -17.88 -25.66 -19.66
CA LEU A 317 -17.97 -24.24 -20.03
C LEU A 317 -16.65 -23.49 -19.75
N VAL A 318 -16.03 -23.74 -18.59
CA VAL A 318 -14.74 -23.14 -18.22
C VAL A 318 -13.62 -23.61 -19.14
N ASN A 319 -13.54 -24.90 -19.44
CA ASN A 319 -12.56 -25.45 -20.36
C ASN A 319 -12.72 -24.90 -21.78
N LYS A 320 -13.95 -24.69 -22.25
CA LYS A 320 -14.21 -24.01 -23.54
C LYS A 320 -13.74 -22.56 -23.53
N GLN A 321 -13.98 -21.82 -22.44
CA GLN A 321 -13.51 -20.44 -22.31
C GLN A 321 -11.98 -20.35 -22.27
N LEU A 322 -11.32 -21.28 -21.58
CA LEU A 322 -9.87 -21.37 -21.53
C LEU A 322 -9.28 -21.74 -22.89
N ALA A 323 -9.83 -22.75 -23.57
CA ALA A 323 -9.36 -23.15 -24.90
C ALA A 323 -9.55 -22.06 -25.98
N ASN A 324 -10.51 -21.15 -25.78
CA ASN A 324 -10.71 -19.95 -26.63
C ASN A 324 -9.80 -18.77 -26.24
N PHE A 325 -9.10 -18.85 -25.10
CA PHE A 325 -8.12 -17.84 -24.71
C PHE A 325 -6.85 -18.07 -25.49
N ASN A 326 -6.57 -17.16 -26.43
CA ASN A 326 -5.30 -17.17 -27.14
C ASN A 326 -4.75 -15.74 -27.28
N ILE A 327 -3.53 -15.54 -26.79
CA ILE A 327 -2.78 -14.30 -26.84
C ILE A 327 -1.46 -14.50 -27.59
N ASP A 328 -1.00 -13.48 -28.29
CA ASP A 328 0.36 -13.49 -28.88
C ASP A 328 1.38 -13.45 -27.74
N GLN A 329 1.89 -14.64 -27.39
CA GLN A 329 2.84 -14.81 -26.29
C GLN A 329 4.08 -13.92 -26.49
N THR A 330 4.60 -13.83 -27.71
CA THR A 330 5.79 -13.02 -28.01
C THR A 330 5.53 -11.54 -27.74
N VAL A 331 4.35 -11.02 -28.12
CA VAL A 331 3.98 -9.62 -27.85
C VAL A 331 3.79 -9.38 -26.34
N VAL A 332 3.14 -10.30 -25.62
CA VAL A 332 2.93 -10.15 -24.17
C VAL A 332 4.25 -10.26 -23.41
N GLU A 333 5.17 -11.12 -23.83
CA GLU A 333 6.53 -11.22 -23.30
C GLU A 333 7.33 -9.93 -23.56
N GLN A 334 7.25 -9.36 -24.76
CA GLN A 334 7.89 -8.07 -25.08
C GLN A 334 7.36 -6.94 -24.19
N LEU A 335 6.04 -6.81 -24.07
CA LEU A 335 5.41 -5.81 -23.20
C LEU A 335 5.78 -6.02 -21.73
N LEU A 336 5.86 -7.27 -21.29
CA LEU A 336 6.29 -7.63 -19.94
C LEU A 336 7.75 -7.21 -19.70
N ASP A 337 8.64 -7.44 -20.66
CA ASP A 337 10.05 -7.10 -20.54
C ASP A 337 10.31 -5.59 -20.62
N GLU A 338 9.61 -4.87 -21.51
CA GLU A 338 9.57 -3.40 -21.52
C GLU A 338 9.09 -2.86 -20.16
N THR A 339 7.97 -3.39 -19.65
CA THR A 339 7.42 -3.00 -18.34
C THR A 339 8.40 -3.27 -17.20
N LYS A 340 9.11 -4.41 -17.21
CA LYS A 340 10.15 -4.74 -16.22
C LYS A 340 11.32 -3.75 -16.30
N SER A 341 11.74 -3.37 -17.51
CA SER A 341 12.79 -2.40 -17.74
C SER A 341 12.39 -1.02 -17.20
N ASP A 342 11.19 -0.54 -17.56
CA ASP A 342 10.66 0.74 -17.08
C ASP A 342 10.51 0.76 -15.56
N LEU A 343 10.04 -0.35 -14.96
CA LEU A 343 9.99 -0.50 -13.51
C LEU A 343 11.37 -0.36 -12.87
N LYS A 344 12.41 -0.94 -13.48
CA LYS A 344 13.78 -0.83 -13.00
C LYS A 344 14.25 0.63 -13.06
N HIS A 345 13.98 1.33 -14.15
CA HIS A 345 14.32 2.75 -14.33
C HIS A 345 13.60 3.64 -13.32
N VAL A 346 12.27 3.53 -13.21
CA VAL A 346 11.48 4.33 -12.25
C VAL A 346 11.90 4.07 -10.81
N LYS A 347 12.17 2.81 -10.43
CA LYS A 347 12.68 2.49 -9.08
C LYS A 347 14.05 3.12 -8.82
N ALA A 348 14.94 3.10 -9.80
CA ALA A 348 16.24 3.74 -9.70
C ALA A 348 16.11 5.27 -9.59
N GLU A 349 15.19 5.87 -10.33
CA GLU A 349 14.91 7.30 -10.31
C GLU A 349 14.37 7.75 -8.95
N ILE A 350 13.35 7.07 -8.40
CA ILE A 350 12.82 7.33 -7.05
C ILE A 350 13.98 7.31 -6.03
N LYS A 351 14.81 6.25 -6.07
CA LYS A 351 15.94 6.10 -5.15
C LYS A 351 16.95 7.23 -5.30
N ARG A 352 17.26 7.64 -6.53
CA ARG A 352 18.19 8.75 -6.82
C ARG A 352 17.66 10.09 -6.31
N THR A 353 16.38 10.39 -6.57
CA THR A 353 15.73 11.63 -6.13
C THR A 353 15.76 11.73 -4.61
N ILE A 354 15.36 10.67 -3.91
CA ILE A 354 15.39 10.63 -2.44
C ILE A 354 16.82 10.82 -1.93
N LYS A 355 17.81 10.11 -2.47
CA LYS A 355 19.19 10.19 -1.97
C LYS A 355 19.83 11.57 -2.08
N ASN A 356 19.60 12.26 -3.20
CA ASN A 356 20.31 13.50 -3.48
C ASN A 356 19.82 14.68 -2.62
N GLN A 357 18.67 14.56 -1.97
CA GLN A 357 17.99 15.67 -1.29
C GLN A 357 17.60 15.33 0.16
N ASN A 358 18.24 14.33 0.78
CA ASN A 358 17.77 13.80 2.06
C ASN A 358 18.80 13.88 3.18
N SER A 359 18.51 14.74 4.16
CA SER A 359 19.35 14.97 5.34
C SER A 359 19.21 13.88 6.40
N TYR A 360 18.16 13.05 6.34
CA TYR A 360 17.88 12.01 7.33
C TYR A 360 18.58 10.68 7.05
N ILE A 361 19.04 10.42 5.82
CA ILE A 361 19.70 9.14 5.47
C ILE A 361 20.88 8.85 6.39
N SER A 362 21.80 9.81 6.52
CA SER A 362 22.99 9.68 7.37
C SER A 362 22.63 9.55 8.84
N LYS A 363 21.58 10.26 9.29
CA LYS A 363 21.11 10.20 10.68
C LYS A 363 20.50 8.84 11.01
N ILE A 364 19.62 8.33 10.15
CA ILE A 364 19.00 7.01 10.30
C ILE A 364 20.07 5.94 10.28
N TYR A 365 21.02 6.00 9.34
CA TYR A 365 22.11 5.04 9.28
C TYR A 365 22.92 4.98 10.59
N LYS A 366 23.22 6.14 11.19
CA LYS A 366 23.91 6.21 12.48
C LYS A 366 23.12 5.54 13.60
N TYR A 367 21.81 5.82 13.71
CA TYR A 367 20.95 5.13 14.69
C TYR A 367 20.87 3.64 14.43
N VAL A 368 20.72 3.21 13.17
CA VAL A 368 20.70 1.78 12.83
C VAL A 368 22.00 1.11 13.26
N LEU A 369 23.15 1.73 12.99
CA LEU A 369 24.44 1.19 13.40
C LEU A 369 24.55 1.08 14.92
N GLU A 370 24.21 2.15 15.64
CA GLU A 370 24.21 2.18 17.10
C GLU A 370 23.32 1.07 17.69
N TYR A 371 22.10 0.93 17.20
CA TYR A 371 21.14 -0.06 17.70
C TYR A 371 21.51 -1.48 17.27
N ALA A 372 22.09 -1.66 16.09
CA ALA A 372 22.64 -2.95 15.66
C ALA A 372 23.82 -3.39 16.56
N THR A 373 24.67 -2.46 16.98
CA THR A 373 25.74 -2.73 17.94
C THR A 373 25.18 -3.15 19.30
N GLN A 374 24.17 -2.43 19.83
CA GLN A 374 23.50 -2.83 21.08
C GLN A 374 22.86 -4.23 20.99
N LEU A 375 22.41 -4.63 19.80
CA LEU A 375 21.81 -5.94 19.53
C LEU A 375 22.82 -7.02 19.07
N ASN A 376 24.12 -6.70 19.02
CA ASN A 376 25.21 -7.57 18.55
C ASN A 376 24.97 -8.12 17.13
N VAL A 377 24.63 -7.26 16.16
CA VAL A 377 24.39 -7.60 14.75
C VAL A 377 24.98 -6.58 13.77
N ASP A 378 25.82 -5.66 14.24
CA ASP A 378 26.48 -4.63 13.43
C ASP A 378 27.48 -5.22 12.43
N ASP A 379 28.04 -6.40 12.70
CA ASP A 379 28.91 -7.15 11.79
C ASP A 379 28.23 -7.51 10.45
N LYS A 380 26.89 -7.46 10.41
CA LYS A 380 26.08 -7.69 9.19
C LYS A 380 25.82 -6.44 8.39
N MET A 381 26.19 -5.27 8.91
CA MET A 381 25.99 -4.00 8.21
C MET A 381 27.14 -3.72 7.25
N VAL A 382 26.80 -3.08 6.14
CA VAL A 382 27.79 -2.49 5.24
C VAL A 382 28.08 -1.07 5.71
N ALA A 383 29.37 -0.67 5.71
CA ALA A 383 29.85 0.69 6.00
C ALA A 383 29.47 1.70 4.90
N LYS A 384 28.17 1.82 4.61
CA LYS A 384 27.62 2.70 3.58
C LYS A 384 26.20 3.08 3.95
N GLU A 385 25.90 4.38 3.92
CA GLU A 385 24.58 4.91 4.33
C GLU A 385 23.42 4.35 3.50
N ASP A 386 23.70 3.99 2.24
CA ASP A 386 22.77 3.29 1.35
C ASP A 386 22.23 1.96 1.89
N PHE A 387 22.87 1.40 2.91
CA PHE A 387 22.45 0.17 3.58
C PHE A 387 21.03 0.25 4.11
N ILE A 388 20.54 1.45 4.47
CA ILE A 388 19.15 1.61 4.90
C ILE A 388 18.14 1.18 3.82
N PHE A 389 18.55 1.16 2.54
CA PHE A 389 17.73 0.70 1.41
C PHE A 389 17.98 -0.75 1.02
N THR A 390 18.68 -1.54 1.84
CA THR A 390 19.00 -2.92 1.52
C THR A 390 17.74 -3.77 1.35
N SER A 391 17.68 -4.54 0.27
CA SER A 391 16.68 -5.61 0.11
C SER A 391 17.29 -6.98 0.39
N ASP A 392 18.61 -7.04 0.60
CA ASP A 392 19.34 -8.28 0.80
C ASP A 392 19.36 -8.63 2.29
N LEU A 393 18.22 -9.11 2.75
CA LEU A 393 18.05 -9.72 4.07
C LEU A 393 17.98 -11.24 3.99
N LYS A 394 17.96 -11.80 2.77
CA LYS A 394 17.91 -13.26 2.56
C LYS A 394 19.18 -13.96 3.03
N SER A 395 20.29 -13.22 3.15
CA SER A 395 21.53 -13.66 3.76
C SER A 395 21.49 -13.68 5.30
N LEU A 396 20.50 -13.00 5.92
CA LEU A 396 20.29 -12.97 7.36
C LEU A 396 19.16 -13.96 7.72
N SER A 397 19.47 -15.00 8.49
CA SER A 397 18.45 -15.95 8.97
C SER A 397 18.31 -15.88 10.49
N GLY A 398 17.13 -16.27 11.00
CA GLY A 398 16.93 -16.41 12.42
C GLY A 398 16.81 -15.09 13.19
N ALA A 399 17.28 -15.13 14.43
CA ALA A 399 17.36 -14.00 15.35
C ALA A 399 18.09 -12.77 14.77
N VAL A 400 19.10 -12.96 13.92
CA VAL A 400 19.89 -11.86 13.34
C VAL A 400 19.01 -10.94 12.50
N LEU A 401 18.14 -11.51 11.65
CA LEU A 401 17.19 -10.75 10.86
C LEU A 401 16.24 -9.95 11.75
N GLN A 402 15.68 -10.59 12.77
CA GLN A 402 14.68 -10.00 13.64
C GLN A 402 15.26 -8.84 14.47
N LYS A 403 16.49 -9.00 14.98
CA LYS A 403 17.24 -7.94 15.66
C LYS A 403 17.57 -6.78 14.73
N MET A 404 18.03 -7.07 13.50
CA MET A 404 18.30 -6.03 12.51
C MET A 404 17.01 -5.26 12.15
N VAL A 405 15.89 -5.96 11.93
CA VAL A 405 14.58 -5.33 11.69
C VAL A 405 14.17 -4.46 12.87
N PHE A 406 14.38 -4.90 14.10
CA PHE A 406 14.06 -4.11 15.27
C PHE A 406 14.92 -2.84 15.38
N ALA A 407 16.24 -2.94 15.19
CA ALA A 407 17.13 -1.77 15.11
C ALA A 407 16.67 -0.74 14.07
N PHE A 408 16.30 -1.21 12.87
CA PHE A 408 15.72 -0.36 11.83
C PHE A 408 14.45 0.34 12.30
N LYS A 409 13.51 -0.40 12.88
CA LYS A 409 12.23 0.18 13.32
C LYS A 409 12.45 1.27 14.38
N VAL A 410 13.30 1.03 15.37
CA VAL A 410 13.62 2.02 16.42
C VAL A 410 14.30 3.25 15.81
N ALA A 411 15.27 3.07 14.91
CA ALA A 411 15.97 4.17 14.24
C ALA A 411 15.01 5.07 13.43
N PHE A 412 14.12 4.48 12.65
CA PHE A 412 13.11 5.23 11.91
C PHE A 412 12.10 5.89 12.84
N LEU A 413 11.65 5.20 13.91
CA LEU A 413 10.74 5.77 14.90
C LEU A 413 11.33 7.06 15.48
N LYS A 414 12.60 7.07 15.90
CA LYS A 414 13.26 8.26 16.45
C LYS A 414 13.28 9.46 15.50
N VAL A 415 13.53 9.21 14.23
CA VAL A 415 13.54 10.28 13.23
C VAL A 415 12.12 10.79 12.91
N ILE A 416 11.14 9.89 12.90
CA ILE A 416 9.72 10.28 12.74
C ILE A 416 9.28 11.16 13.93
N GLU A 417 9.60 10.75 15.16
CA GLU A 417 9.26 11.48 16.38
C GLU A 417 9.83 12.90 16.39
N GLU A 418 11.09 13.05 16.00
CA GLU A 418 11.74 14.35 15.86
C GLU A 418 11.03 15.21 14.80
N SER A 419 10.74 14.64 13.63
CA SER A 419 10.08 15.38 12.55
C SER A 419 8.66 15.80 12.90
N MET A 420 7.94 14.99 13.69
CA MET A 420 6.56 15.26 14.09
C MET A 420 6.43 16.06 15.39
N ASP A 421 7.56 16.27 16.09
CA ASP A 421 7.63 16.85 17.43
C ASP A 421 6.65 16.15 18.40
N THR A 422 6.73 14.82 18.45
CA THR A 422 5.90 14.00 19.34
C THR A 422 6.50 12.62 19.56
N LYS A 423 6.22 12.01 20.72
CA LYS A 423 6.52 10.60 21.00
C LYS A 423 5.44 9.70 20.46
N LEU A 424 5.81 8.59 19.84
CA LEU A 424 4.85 7.60 19.34
C LEU A 424 4.82 6.40 20.28
N PHE A 425 3.64 5.79 20.47
CA PHE A 425 3.58 4.50 21.14
C PHE A 425 4.06 3.40 20.18
N ILE A 426 4.56 2.30 20.74
CA ILE A 426 4.96 1.12 19.97
C ILE A 426 4.31 -0.15 20.53
N VAL A 427 3.92 -1.06 19.64
CA VAL A 427 3.36 -2.36 19.99
C VAL A 427 4.23 -3.47 19.42
N LEU A 428 4.72 -4.34 20.29
CA LEU A 428 5.52 -5.52 19.97
C LEU A 428 4.67 -6.76 20.21
N ASP A 429 4.15 -7.34 19.12
CA ASP A 429 3.34 -8.55 19.19
C ASP A 429 4.21 -9.80 19.05
N SER A 430 4.18 -10.59 20.11
CA SER A 430 4.91 -11.85 20.27
C SER A 430 6.41 -11.71 19.96
N PRO A 431 7.13 -10.83 20.68
CA PRO A 431 8.55 -10.57 20.43
C PRO A 431 9.43 -11.80 20.62
N LYS A 432 9.04 -12.72 21.50
CA LYS A 432 9.70 -14.03 21.66
C LYS A 432 9.12 -15.06 20.68
N GLY A 433 9.25 -14.76 19.38
CA GLY A 433 8.85 -15.64 18.28
C GLY A 433 9.72 -16.91 18.23
N LYS A 434 9.47 -17.81 17.26
CA LYS A 434 10.16 -19.12 17.18
C LYS A 434 11.70 -19.07 17.17
N GLU A 435 12.30 -17.95 16.79
CA GLU A 435 13.74 -17.82 16.56
C GLU A 435 14.45 -16.85 17.53
N LEU A 436 13.73 -16.14 18.40
CA LEU A 436 14.31 -15.27 19.44
C LEU A 436 14.28 -16.02 20.78
N ASP A 437 15.44 -16.42 21.26
CA ASP A 437 15.62 -17.02 22.59
C ASP A 437 15.62 -15.94 23.71
N ASP A 438 15.80 -16.39 24.95
CA ASP A 438 15.81 -15.51 26.12
C ASP A 438 16.94 -14.46 26.09
N ASP A 439 18.11 -14.80 25.57
CA ASP A 439 19.24 -13.88 25.55
C ASP A 439 19.06 -12.81 24.47
N ASN A 440 18.53 -13.17 23.31
CA ASN A 440 18.14 -12.18 22.30
C ASN A 440 17.00 -11.27 22.78
N MET A 441 16.04 -11.82 23.53
CA MET A 441 14.95 -11.02 24.11
C MET A 441 15.48 -9.99 25.11
N LYS A 442 16.44 -10.35 25.97
CA LYS A 442 17.08 -9.38 26.88
C LYS A 442 17.75 -8.23 26.13
N LEU A 443 18.40 -8.50 25.00
CA LEU A 443 18.99 -7.44 24.16
C LEU A 443 17.91 -6.49 23.64
N ILE A 444 16.77 -7.03 23.19
CA ILE A 444 15.61 -6.23 22.77
C ILE A 444 15.05 -5.41 23.95
N GLU A 445 14.85 -6.01 25.12
CA GLU A 445 14.36 -5.30 26.31
C GLU A 445 15.32 -4.20 26.76
N ASN A 446 16.63 -4.44 26.70
CA ASN A 446 17.64 -3.44 27.02
C ASN A 446 17.59 -2.27 26.04
N LEU A 447 17.49 -2.53 24.73
CA LEU A 447 17.35 -1.47 23.72
C LEU A 447 16.06 -0.68 23.93
N VAL A 448 14.95 -1.36 24.25
CA VAL A 448 13.68 -0.70 24.60
C VAL A 448 13.85 0.17 25.86
N SER A 449 14.52 -0.33 26.89
CA SER A 449 14.78 0.43 28.14
C SER A 449 15.65 1.66 27.89
N ALA A 450 16.67 1.54 27.04
CA ALA A 450 17.61 2.61 26.76
C ALA A 450 17.01 3.66 25.83
N GLU A 451 16.45 3.22 24.71
CA GLU A 451 16.07 4.11 23.62
C GLU A 451 14.60 4.51 23.69
N LEU A 452 13.71 3.68 24.23
CA LEU A 452 12.26 3.90 24.22
C LEU A 452 11.71 4.19 25.62
N CYS A 453 12.52 4.72 26.53
CA CYS A 453 12.13 5.02 27.91
C CYS A 453 11.02 6.09 28.03
N ASP A 454 10.97 7.04 27.09
CA ASP A 454 9.95 8.10 27.01
C ASP A 454 8.74 7.68 26.15
N ASN A 455 8.76 6.47 25.59
CA ASN A 455 7.70 5.95 24.75
C ASN A 455 6.74 5.08 25.55
N GLN A 456 5.46 5.14 25.22
CA GLN A 456 4.52 4.13 25.68
C GLN A 456 4.72 2.83 24.86
N ILE A 457 4.89 1.71 25.55
CA ILE A 457 5.22 0.43 24.93
C ILE A 457 4.15 -0.59 25.33
N PHE A 458 3.67 -1.34 24.35
CA PHE A 458 2.78 -2.47 24.53
C PHE A 458 3.46 -3.75 24.09
N PHE A 459 3.64 -4.69 25.01
CA PHE A 459 4.06 -6.04 24.70
C PHE A 459 2.82 -6.93 24.65
N ALA A 460 2.62 -7.68 23.56
CA ALA A 460 1.66 -8.77 23.54
C ALA A 460 2.41 -10.10 23.59
N SER A 461 2.35 -10.81 24.72
CA SER A 461 3.25 -11.96 24.96
C SER A 461 2.57 -13.06 25.79
N ILE A 462 3.06 -14.29 25.63
CA ILE A 462 2.77 -15.41 26.55
C ILE A 462 3.82 -15.54 27.66
N TYR A 463 4.83 -14.68 27.62
CA TYR A 463 5.88 -14.59 28.62
C TYR A 463 5.63 -13.36 29.49
N ASP A 464 5.97 -13.50 30.76
CA ASP A 464 5.92 -12.39 31.71
C ASP A 464 7.16 -11.51 31.49
N LEU A 465 6.96 -10.37 30.84
CA LEU A 465 7.99 -9.36 30.54
C LEU A 465 7.84 -8.20 31.53
N GLU A 466 8.90 -7.42 31.75
CA GLU A 466 8.82 -6.28 32.67
C GLU A 466 7.72 -5.28 32.26
N HIS A 467 6.81 -4.98 33.20
CA HIS A 467 5.65 -4.15 32.93
C HIS A 467 5.18 -3.37 34.15
N GLU A 468 4.56 -2.21 33.91
CA GLU A 468 3.89 -1.41 34.93
C GLU A 468 2.39 -1.72 34.97
N LYS A 469 1.81 -2.12 33.84
CA LYS A 469 0.42 -2.50 33.73
C LYS A 469 0.27 -3.86 33.05
N LEU A 470 -0.46 -4.76 33.70
CA LEU A 470 -0.84 -6.06 33.16
C LEU A 470 -2.29 -6.03 32.65
N ILE A 471 -2.49 -6.56 31.45
CA ILE A 471 -3.78 -6.84 30.83
C ILE A 471 -3.84 -8.34 30.53
N GLU A 472 -4.44 -9.12 31.41
CA GLU A 472 -4.58 -10.56 31.22
C GLU A 472 -5.79 -10.88 30.32
N ILE A 473 -5.56 -11.66 29.27
CA ILE A 473 -6.56 -12.21 28.35
C ILE A 473 -6.72 -13.71 28.66
N LYS A 474 -7.91 -14.14 29.11
CA LYS A 474 -8.15 -15.52 29.54
C LYS A 474 -8.67 -16.39 28.40
N ASN A 475 -9.75 -15.95 27.73
CA ASN A 475 -10.41 -16.67 26.64
C ASN A 475 -10.59 -15.85 25.38
N ARG A 476 -10.90 -14.55 25.48
CA ARG A 476 -11.18 -13.67 24.33
C ARG A 476 -10.80 -12.22 24.61
N ALA A 477 -10.43 -11.48 23.57
CA ALA A 477 -10.07 -10.06 23.64
C ALA A 477 -11.14 -9.12 24.24
N ILE A 478 -12.43 -9.47 24.14
CA ILE A 478 -13.57 -8.60 24.51
C ILE A 478 -14.33 -9.16 25.72
N GLU A 479 -13.84 -10.24 26.34
CA GLU A 479 -14.51 -10.75 27.55
C GLU A 479 -14.37 -9.75 28.70
N GLY A 480 -15.41 -9.64 29.53
CA GLY A 480 -15.36 -8.81 30.73
C GLY A 480 -14.22 -9.28 31.64
N ARG A 481 -13.30 -8.38 31.97
CA ARG A 481 -12.30 -8.63 33.01
C ARG A 481 -12.98 -8.51 34.36
N ASN A 482 -13.56 -9.60 34.84
CA ASN A 482 -14.05 -9.67 36.22
C ASN A 482 -12.85 -9.41 37.14
N ASN A 483 -12.89 -8.28 37.87
CA ASN A 483 -11.99 -8.00 38.97
C ASN A 483 -12.12 -9.08 40.05
#